data_AF-A0A1E5UQB6-F1
#
_entry.id   AF-A0A1E5UQB6-F1
#
_cell.length_a   1.000
_cell.length_b   1.000
_cell.length_c   1.000
_cell.angle_alpha   90.00
_cell.angle_beta   90.00
_cell.angle_gamma   90.00
#
_symmetry.space_group_name_H-M   'P 1'
#
loop_
_entity.id
_entity.type
_entity.pdbx_description
1 polymer ?
#
loop_
_entity_poly.entity_id
_entity_poly.type
_entity_poly.pdbx_seq_one_letter_code
_entity_poly.pdbx_strand_id
1 'polypeptide(L)'
;MKMADSNKGWHSEWFYVANPPPALPAFSGRFAEKRREWSWGPSADEKKSWTTPMLDLLGPLKAAGLTGVKVMWTFFERRIQPLMARVHTLYQYTGVKDPTRISLEMLMPKEVRARVWVVIKRPDDNPDLDRHERG
;
A
#
# COMPACT_ATOMS: atom_id res chain seq x y z
N MET A 1 -3.64 -21.63 -18.33
CA MET A 1 -4.67 -20.81 -17.62
C MET A 1 -5.01 -19.64 -18.52
N LYS A 2 -6.24 -19.57 -19.05
CA LYS A 2 -6.71 -18.51 -19.97
C LYS A 2 -6.96 -17.25 -19.13
N MET A 3 -6.34 -16.12 -19.47
CA MET A 3 -6.74 -14.84 -18.88
C MET A 3 -8.16 -14.52 -19.36
N ALA A 4 -8.97 -13.90 -18.51
CA ALA A 4 -10.27 -13.40 -18.93
C ALA A 4 -10.04 -12.16 -19.79
N ASP A 5 -10.36 -12.24 -21.08
CA ASP A 5 -10.17 -11.16 -22.05
C ASP A 5 -11.23 -10.04 -21.93
N SER A 6 -12.07 -10.10 -20.88
CA SER A 6 -13.20 -9.18 -20.71
C SER A 6 -12.93 -8.16 -19.61
N ASN A 7 -12.81 -6.90 -20.01
CA ASN A 7 -12.78 -5.73 -19.13
C ASN A 7 -14.20 -5.25 -18.73
N LYS A 8 -15.24 -6.04 -19.04
CA LYS A 8 -16.64 -5.63 -18.84
C LYS A 8 -16.90 -5.42 -17.34
N GLY A 9 -17.39 -4.23 -16.99
CA GLY A 9 -17.63 -3.81 -15.60
C GLY A 9 -16.52 -2.94 -14.99
N TRP A 10 -15.36 -2.80 -15.64
CA TRP A 10 -14.29 -1.94 -15.10
C TRP A 10 -14.54 -0.46 -15.32
N HIS A 11 -15.30 -0.08 -16.35
CA HIS A 11 -15.53 1.33 -16.71
C HIS A 11 -16.23 2.15 -15.62
N SER A 12 -17.03 1.55 -14.73
CA SER A 12 -17.69 2.27 -13.63
C SER A 12 -16.72 2.77 -12.57
N GLU A 13 -15.50 2.21 -12.51
CA GLU A 13 -14.46 2.56 -11.55
C GLU A 13 -13.43 3.57 -12.13
N TRP A 14 -13.61 4.00 -13.38
CA TRP A 14 -12.68 4.90 -14.06
C TRP A 14 -13.15 6.35 -13.92
N PHE A 15 -12.21 7.25 -13.62
CA PHE A 15 -12.42 8.70 -13.70
C PHE A 15 -11.31 9.32 -14.56
N TYR A 16 -11.64 10.40 -15.25
CA TYR A 16 -10.66 11.15 -16.04
C TYR A 16 -9.90 12.12 -15.14
N VAL A 17 -8.58 12.17 -15.32
CA VAL A 17 -7.70 13.15 -14.68
C VAL A 17 -7.14 14.05 -15.76
N ALA A 18 -7.08 15.36 -15.49
CA ALA A 18 -6.44 16.30 -16.39
C ALA A 18 -4.96 15.92 -16.60
N ASN A 19 -4.46 16.11 -17.83
CA ASN A 19 -3.06 15.82 -18.19
C ASN A 19 -2.28 17.14 -18.41
N PRO A 20 -1.95 17.89 -17.33
CA PRO A 20 -1.22 19.15 -17.45
C PRO A 20 0.26 18.92 -17.84
N PRO A 21 0.96 19.93 -18.37
CA PRO A 21 2.37 19.83 -18.67
C PRO A 21 3.26 19.51 -17.45
N PRO A 22 4.30 18.65 -17.61
CA PRO A 22 4.59 17.86 -18.81
C PRO A 22 3.58 16.71 -18.97
N ALA A 23 2.97 16.65 -20.15
CA ALA A 23 1.92 15.70 -20.44
C ALA A 23 2.44 14.25 -20.43
N LEU A 24 1.59 13.31 -20.02
CA LEU A 24 1.82 11.87 -20.17
C LEU A 24 2.13 11.53 -21.65
N PRO A 25 3.01 10.55 -21.90
CA PRO A 25 3.25 10.05 -23.25
C PRO A 25 1.95 9.61 -23.93
N ALA A 26 1.89 9.74 -25.26
CA ALA A 26 0.76 9.26 -26.04
C ALA A 26 0.50 7.77 -25.75
N PHE A 27 -0.78 7.39 -25.62
CA PHE A 27 -1.17 6.00 -25.43
C PHE A 27 -0.63 5.15 -26.59
N SER A 28 0.20 4.16 -26.27
CA SER A 28 0.93 3.40 -27.29
C SER A 28 0.11 2.27 -27.91
N GLY A 29 -1.03 1.89 -27.33
CA GLY A 29 -1.84 0.75 -27.77
C GLY A 29 -1.18 -0.62 -27.60
N ARG A 30 0.04 -0.67 -27.06
CA ARG A 30 0.79 -1.92 -26.86
C ARG A 30 0.33 -2.61 -25.59
N PHE A 31 0.13 -3.91 -25.65
CA PHE A 31 -0.08 -4.73 -24.46
C PHE A 31 1.19 -4.76 -23.62
N ALA A 32 1.04 -4.92 -22.30
CA ALA A 32 2.16 -5.12 -21.41
C ALA A 32 2.84 -6.46 -21.75
N GLU A 33 4.06 -6.41 -22.28
CA GLU A 33 4.85 -7.59 -22.57
C GLU A 33 5.52 -8.09 -21.28
N LYS A 34 5.44 -9.40 -21.02
CA LYS A 34 6.15 -10.02 -19.90
C LYS A 34 7.66 -9.88 -20.15
N ARG A 35 8.31 -9.09 -19.31
CA ARG A 35 9.77 -8.96 -19.27
C ARG A 35 10.41 -10.27 -18.77
N ARG A 36 11.56 -10.66 -19.33
CA ARG A 36 12.26 -11.91 -18.94
C ARG A 36 12.72 -11.86 -17.48
N GLU A 37 12.96 -10.65 -16.99
CA GLU A 37 13.36 -10.30 -15.63
C GLU A 37 12.21 -10.46 -14.63
N TRP A 38 10.96 -10.63 -15.08
CA TRP A 38 9.81 -10.82 -14.22
C TRP A 38 9.38 -12.28 -14.20
N SER A 39 9.76 -13.00 -13.14
CA SER A 39 9.24 -14.32 -12.80
C SER A 39 7.99 -14.21 -11.93
N TRP A 40 7.22 -15.30 -11.88
CA TRP A 40 6.08 -15.36 -10.95
C TRP A 40 6.60 -15.64 -9.54
N GLY A 41 6.48 -14.64 -8.67
CA GLY A 41 6.87 -14.72 -7.26
C GLY A 41 8.39 -14.83 -7.02
N PRO A 42 8.80 -14.84 -5.74
CA PRO A 42 10.20 -14.98 -5.37
C PRO A 42 10.72 -16.38 -5.70
N SER A 43 11.99 -16.46 -6.10
CA SER A 43 12.75 -17.70 -6.28
C SER A 43 12.87 -18.52 -4.99
N ALA A 44 13.30 -19.78 -5.09
CA ALA A 44 13.49 -20.64 -3.92
C ALA A 44 14.51 -20.04 -2.92
N ASP A 45 15.60 -19.47 -3.43
CA ASP A 45 16.64 -18.85 -2.61
C ASP A 45 16.16 -17.55 -1.96
N GLU A 46 15.38 -16.72 -2.66
CA GLU A 46 14.75 -15.53 -2.08
C GLU A 46 13.70 -15.89 -1.03
N LYS A 47 12.93 -16.97 -1.25
CA LYS A 47 11.99 -17.46 -0.25
C LYS A 47 12.72 -17.86 1.02
N LYS A 48 13.78 -18.67 0.90
CA LYS A 48 14.58 -19.12 2.03
C LYS A 48 15.29 -17.97 2.75
N SER A 49 15.84 -17.03 2.00
CA SER A 49 16.64 -15.92 2.56
C SER A 49 15.78 -14.82 3.19
N TRP A 50 14.64 -14.51 2.59
CA TRP A 50 13.85 -13.31 2.95
C TRP A 50 12.42 -13.63 3.36
N THR A 51 11.70 -14.44 2.57
CA THR A 51 10.26 -14.65 2.80
C THR A 51 9.99 -15.45 4.06
N THR A 52 10.64 -16.60 4.24
CA THR A 52 10.42 -17.48 5.38
C THR A 52 10.76 -16.78 6.70
N PRO A 53 11.94 -16.15 6.87
CA PRO A 53 12.25 -15.46 8.13
C PRO A 53 11.29 -14.30 8.43
N MET A 54 10.84 -13.56 7.41
CA MET A 54 9.86 -12.49 7.60
C MET A 54 8.49 -13.03 8.04
N LEU A 55 8.05 -14.17 7.50
CA LEU A 55 6.80 -14.80 7.92
C LEU A 55 6.87 -15.31 9.37
N ASP A 56 8.02 -15.87 9.76
CA ASP A 56 8.26 -16.33 11.14
C ASP A 56 8.21 -15.15 12.13
N LEU A 57 8.72 -13.98 11.74
CA LEU A 57 8.61 -12.75 12.52
C LEU A 57 7.20 -12.15 12.51
N LEU A 58 6.48 -12.26 11.39
CA LEU A 58 5.14 -11.69 11.25
C LEU A 58 4.09 -12.48 12.05
N GLY A 59 4.27 -13.80 12.21
CA GLY A 59 3.35 -14.67 12.94
C GLY A 59 3.04 -14.17 14.37
N PRO A 60 4.05 -13.97 15.22
CA PRO A 60 3.87 -13.42 16.57
C PRO A 60 3.25 -12.03 16.57
N LEU A 61 3.64 -11.15 15.63
CA LEU A 61 3.08 -9.80 15.53
C LEU A 61 1.59 -9.84 15.18
N LYS A 62 1.19 -10.73 14.28
CA LYS A 62 -0.21 -10.95 13.94
C LYS A 62 -0.99 -11.48 15.15
N ALA A 63 -0.42 -12.44 15.91
CA ALA A 63 -1.02 -12.95 17.13
C ALA A 63 -1.17 -11.85 18.21
N ALA A 64 -0.24 -10.90 18.26
CA ALA A 64 -0.31 -9.70 19.10
C ALA A 64 -1.27 -8.62 18.55
N GLY A 65 -1.99 -8.89 17.46
CA GLY A 65 -3.01 -8.02 16.90
C GLY A 65 -2.49 -7.00 15.87
N LEU A 66 -1.36 -7.26 15.20
CA LEU A 66 -0.98 -6.50 14.01
C LEU A 66 -1.98 -6.80 12.88
N THR A 67 -2.63 -5.75 12.37
CA THR A 67 -3.59 -5.82 11.26
C THR A 67 -3.17 -4.91 10.12
N GLY A 68 -3.70 -5.16 8.91
CA GLY A 68 -3.51 -4.24 7.78
C GLY A 68 -3.96 -2.81 8.10
N VAL A 69 -5.00 -2.65 8.94
CA VAL A 69 -5.48 -1.35 9.41
C VAL A 69 -4.41 -0.59 10.20
N LYS A 70 -3.72 -1.26 11.13
CA LYS A 70 -2.63 -0.63 11.91
C LYS A 70 -1.42 -0.28 11.03
N VAL A 71 -1.15 -1.09 10.02
CA VAL A 71 -0.11 -0.79 9.03
C VAL A 71 -0.50 0.45 8.21
N MET A 72 -1.74 0.54 7.74
CA MET A 72 -2.26 1.73 7.03
C MET A 72 -2.23 2.98 7.92
N TRP A 73 -2.65 2.86 9.18
CA TRP A 73 -2.55 3.93 10.16
C TRP A 73 -1.12 4.48 10.24
N THR A 74 -0.14 3.59 10.36
CA THR A 74 1.29 3.96 10.43
C THR A 74 1.74 4.73 9.18
N PHE A 75 1.31 4.33 7.99
CA PHE A 75 1.62 5.06 6.75
C PHE A 75 1.05 6.48 6.77
N PHE A 76 -0.21 6.64 7.17
CA PHE A 76 -0.86 7.96 7.22
C PHE A 76 -0.25 8.86 8.29
N GLU A 77 -0.09 8.36 9.51
CA GLU A 77 0.49 9.09 10.65
C GLU A 77 1.92 9.56 10.33
N ARG A 78 2.73 8.69 9.73
CA ARG A 78 4.10 9.02 9.34
C ARG A 78 4.17 9.82 8.05
N ARG A 79 3.05 10.09 7.35
CA ARG A 79 3.01 10.75 6.04
C ARG A 79 3.91 10.06 5.01
N ILE A 80 3.82 8.73 4.92
CA ILE A 80 4.60 7.91 3.98
C ILE A 80 3.66 7.17 3.04
N GLN A 81 3.93 7.28 1.73
CA GLN A 81 3.20 6.54 0.71
C GLN A 81 3.82 5.13 0.54
N PRO A 82 3.01 4.06 0.58
CA PRO A 82 3.52 2.68 0.49
C PRO A 82 4.34 2.40 -0.78
N LEU A 83 3.93 2.95 -1.92
CA LEU A 83 4.55 2.70 -3.23
C LEU A 83 5.53 3.78 -3.67
N MET A 84 5.81 4.77 -2.84
CA MET A 84 6.79 5.81 -3.14
C MET A 84 8.20 5.27 -2.90
N ALA A 85 9.16 5.68 -3.75
CA ALA A 85 10.58 5.46 -3.50
C ALA A 85 10.99 6.17 -2.20
N ARG A 86 11.67 5.44 -1.31
CA ARG A 86 12.02 5.92 0.03
C ARG A 86 13.53 6.03 0.15
N VAL A 87 13.99 7.07 0.86
CA VAL A 87 15.43 7.29 1.11
C VAL A 87 15.99 6.17 2.00
N HIS A 88 15.18 5.64 2.90
CA HIS A 88 15.50 4.50 3.73
C HIS A 88 14.25 3.67 4.04
N THR A 89 14.46 2.54 4.69
CA THR A 89 13.37 1.64 5.09
C THR A 89 12.49 2.28 6.16
N LEU A 90 11.24 1.80 6.28
CA LEU A 90 10.27 2.37 7.22
C LEU A 90 10.65 2.17 8.69
N TYR A 91 11.41 1.12 9.01
CA TYR A 91 11.86 0.87 10.39
C TYR A 91 12.95 1.85 10.83
N GLN A 92 13.59 2.57 9.90
CA GLN A 92 14.58 3.61 10.17
C GLN A 92 13.95 5.01 10.26
N TYR A 93 12.63 5.10 10.43
CA TYR A 93 11.92 6.37 10.49
C TYR A 93 12.39 7.25 11.67
N THR A 94 12.72 8.50 11.37
CA THR A 94 13.38 9.47 12.27
C THR A 94 12.44 10.56 12.81
N GLY A 95 11.14 10.51 12.48
CA GLY A 95 10.13 11.45 12.99
C GLY A 95 9.69 12.50 11.98
N VAL A 96 9.26 13.67 12.46
CA VAL A 96 8.58 14.69 11.63
C VAL A 96 9.48 15.30 10.54
N LYS A 97 10.80 15.31 10.76
CA LYS A 97 11.79 15.82 9.80
C LYS A 97 12.36 14.72 8.88
N ASP A 98 11.79 13.52 8.94
CA ASP A 98 12.26 12.39 8.15
C ASP A 98 12.10 12.67 6.64
N PRO A 99 13.15 12.47 5.83
CA PRO A 99 13.13 12.79 4.40
C PRO A 99 12.20 11.88 3.58
N THR A 100 11.76 10.76 4.16
CA THR A 100 10.78 9.86 3.53
C THR A 100 9.35 10.41 3.61
N ARG A 101 9.10 11.46 4.41
CA ARG A 101 7.78 12.07 4.54
C ARG A 101 7.39 12.84 3.29
N ILE A 102 6.16 12.65 2.83
CA ILE A 102 5.58 13.47 1.76
C ILE A 102 5.14 14.86 2.25
N SER A 103 5.08 15.07 3.57
CA SER A 103 4.67 16.34 4.17
C SER A 103 5.16 16.46 5.61
N LEU A 104 5.57 17.68 5.98
CA LEU A 104 5.95 18.03 7.36
C LEU A 104 4.72 18.17 8.28
N GLU A 105 3.53 18.36 7.72
CA GLU A 105 2.28 18.50 8.47
C GLU A 105 1.97 17.21 9.22
N MET A 106 1.76 17.33 10.54
CA MET A 106 1.30 16.24 11.39
C MET A 106 -0.22 16.11 11.25
N LEU A 107 -0.69 14.86 11.25
CA LEU A 107 -2.12 14.58 11.30
C LEU A 107 -2.53 14.32 12.73
N MET A 108 -3.62 14.93 13.15
CA MET A 108 -4.29 14.58 14.39
C MET A 108 -4.86 13.16 14.28
N PRO A 109 -4.97 12.41 15.39
CA PRO A 109 -5.50 11.04 15.36
C PRO A 109 -6.86 10.92 14.65
N LYS A 110 -7.74 11.92 14.79
CA LYS A 110 -9.03 11.99 14.09
C LYS A 110 -8.89 12.03 12.56
N GLU A 111 -7.86 12.71 12.05
CA GLU A 111 -7.61 12.84 10.62
C GLU A 111 -6.98 11.57 10.05
N VAL A 112 -6.08 10.94 10.82
CA VAL A 112 -5.54 9.61 10.47
C VAL A 112 -6.67 8.60 10.39
N ARG A 113 -7.55 8.56 11.41
CA ARG A 113 -8.74 7.69 11.43
C ARG A 113 -9.63 7.93 10.21
N ALA A 114 -9.92 9.18 9.88
CA ALA A 114 -10.74 9.51 8.71
C ALA A 114 -10.11 8.99 7.40
N ARG A 115 -8.79 9.15 7.21
CA ARG A 115 -8.08 8.64 6.02
C ARG A 115 -8.06 7.12 5.95
N VAL A 116 -7.78 6.45 7.07
CA VAL A 116 -7.83 4.99 7.17
C VAL A 116 -9.22 4.47 6.83
N TRP A 117 -10.27 5.12 7.34
CA TRP A 117 -11.66 4.76 7.07
C TRP A 117 -12.02 4.85 5.59
N VAL A 118 -11.59 5.92 4.90
CA VAL A 118 -11.80 6.07 3.45
C VAL A 118 -11.17 4.93 2.66
N VAL A 119 -10.01 4.41 3.08
CA VAL A 119 -9.34 3.28 2.39
C VAL A 119 -10.03 1.95 2.69
N ILE A 120 -10.51 1.75 3.93
CA ILE A 120 -11.14 0.48 4.35
C ILE A 120 -12.57 0.37 3.83
N LYS A 121 -13.32 1.48 3.80
CA LYS A 121 -14.69 1.55 3.30
C LYS A 121 -14.74 1.42 1.78
N ARG A 122 -14.43 0.21 1.33
CA ARG A 122 -15.18 -0.42 0.24
C ARG A 122 -16.60 -0.71 0.77
N PRO A 123 -17.63 -0.76 -0.10
CA PRO A 123 -19.03 -0.73 0.33
C PRO A 123 -19.45 -1.83 1.30
N ASP A 124 -18.74 -2.96 1.32
CA ASP A 124 -19.13 -4.13 2.11
C ASP A 124 -18.10 -4.42 3.23
N ASP A 125 -18.61 -4.29 4.47
CA ASP A 125 -18.11 -4.85 5.74
C ASP A 125 -16.81 -4.32 6.38
N ASN A 126 -16.92 -3.77 7.61
CA ASN A 126 -16.10 -4.23 8.75
C ASN A 126 -16.54 -3.64 10.13
N PRO A 127 -16.93 -4.46 11.13
CA PRO A 127 -17.24 -4.06 12.52
C PRO A 127 -16.04 -3.99 13.50
N ASP A 128 -14.80 -4.27 13.09
CA ASP A 128 -13.67 -4.46 14.03
C ASP A 128 -13.00 -3.17 14.60
N LEU A 129 -13.58 -1.98 14.40
CA LEU A 129 -12.90 -0.70 14.69
C LEU A 129 -13.19 -0.08 16.07
N ASP A 130 -14.04 -0.68 16.89
CA ASP A 130 -14.40 -0.14 18.22
C ASP A 130 -13.45 -0.59 19.36
N ARG A 131 -12.41 -1.38 19.06
CA ARG A 131 -11.52 -1.96 20.10
C ARG A 131 -10.26 -1.16 20.44
N HIS A 132 -10.03 0.02 19.85
CA HIS A 132 -8.76 0.74 19.98
C HIS A 132 -8.77 2.02 20.83
N GLU A 133 -9.69 2.16 21.79
CA GLU A 133 -9.69 3.29 22.73
C GLU A 133 -9.08 2.99 24.12
N ARG A 134 -8.48 1.81 24.34
CA ARG A 134 -7.73 1.53 25.58
C ARG A 134 -6.45 0.75 25.30
N GLY A 135 -5.32 1.44 25.47
CA GLY A 135 -3.97 0.93 25.28
C GLY A 135 -3.03 2.07 24.97
#